data_AF-A0A2A2S568-F1
#
_entry.id   AF-A0A2A2S568-F1
#
_cell.length_a   1.000
_cell.length_b   1.000
_cell.length_c   1.000
_cell.angle_alpha   90.00
_cell.angle_beta   90.00
_cell.angle_gamma   90.00
#
_symmetry.space_group_name_H-M   'P 1'
#
loop_
_entity.id
_entity.type
_entity.pdbx_description
1 polymer ?
#
loop_
_entity_poly.entity_id
_entity_poly.type
_entity_poly.pdbx_seq_one_letter_code
_entity_poly.pdbx_strand_id
1 'polypeptide(L)'
;MATLTNLPLAHIDFMPGNMASYQLSADEVHVWCTSISEGFEMLPVYGAPLNADELARAGKYFQLKDQHRFVISRGMQRMVLGRYMNTASDKLEFVTGENKKPKIANNNNEELCYNLSHAGDRILLAIANSPVGVDVEYLDPDFDFKDILPDNFSGQEIDWINETNSLERFYQLWTRKESFLKATGKGLGDHLSVTPALDGSHNLSQTLLKDDMAWVQQSFKINTAHIAAVAYAGNRQLKAYQFNLI
;
A
#
# COMPACT_ATOMS: atom_id res chain seq x y z
N MET A 1 12.49 -15.06 -17.33
CA MET A 1 12.30 -13.61 -17.50
C MET A 1 11.06 -13.23 -16.72
N ALA A 2 11.22 -12.45 -15.65
CA ALA A 2 10.11 -11.93 -14.87
C ALA A 2 9.25 -10.99 -15.72
N THR A 3 7.94 -11.03 -15.47
CA THR A 3 6.95 -10.24 -16.20
C THR A 3 6.06 -9.48 -15.22
N LEU A 4 5.75 -8.21 -15.49
CA LEU A 4 4.78 -7.41 -14.76
C LEU A 4 3.54 -7.18 -15.62
N THR A 5 2.37 -7.55 -15.10
CA THR A 5 1.08 -7.26 -15.74
C THR A 5 0.41 -6.10 -15.02
N ASN A 6 0.18 -5.01 -15.72
CA ASN A 6 -0.49 -3.81 -15.23
C ASN A 6 -1.94 -3.79 -15.72
N LEU A 7 -2.88 -3.71 -14.79
CA LEU A 7 -4.32 -3.75 -15.06
C LEU A 7 -5.03 -2.56 -14.37
N PRO A 8 -6.03 -1.95 -15.01
CA PRO A 8 -6.94 -1.03 -14.36
C PRO A 8 -8.18 -1.76 -13.81
N LEU A 9 -8.67 -1.29 -12.66
CA LEU A 9 -9.97 -1.62 -12.07
C LEU A 9 -10.70 -0.29 -11.83
N ALA A 10 -11.89 -0.11 -12.39
CA ALA A 10 -12.60 1.17 -12.28
C ALA A 10 -12.98 1.52 -10.83
N HIS A 11 -13.35 0.51 -10.05
CA HIS A 11 -13.66 0.60 -8.63
C HIS A 11 -13.41 -0.76 -7.96
N ILE A 12 -13.27 -0.76 -6.65
CA ILE A 12 -13.24 -1.98 -5.86
C ILE A 12 -14.28 -1.88 -4.74
N ASP A 13 -15.14 -2.89 -4.64
CA ASP A 13 -16.16 -2.94 -3.59
C ASP A 13 -15.50 -3.38 -2.28
N PHE A 14 -15.42 -2.48 -1.32
CA PHE A 14 -14.90 -2.80 0.00
C PHE A 14 -15.98 -3.45 0.86
N MET A 15 -15.74 -4.70 1.25
CA MET A 15 -16.66 -5.45 2.10
C MET A 15 -16.46 -5.10 3.58
N PRO A 16 -17.49 -5.13 4.45
CA PRO A 16 -17.30 -4.98 5.89
C PRO A 16 -16.31 -6.03 6.44
N GLY A 17 -15.34 -5.59 7.24
CA GLY A 17 -14.41 -6.50 7.92
C GLY A 17 -15.09 -7.39 8.96
N ASN A 18 -14.77 -8.70 8.99
CA ASN A 18 -15.18 -9.61 10.07
C ASN A 18 -14.14 -9.63 11.20
N MET A 19 -14.53 -9.40 12.45
CA MET A 19 -13.59 -9.26 13.57
C MET A 19 -13.16 -10.58 14.25
N ALA A 20 -13.66 -11.75 13.83
CA ALA A 20 -13.38 -13.02 14.51
C ALA A 20 -11.95 -13.54 14.27
N SER A 21 -11.59 -13.79 13.01
CA SER A 21 -10.23 -14.13 12.55
C SER A 21 -10.18 -14.00 11.03
N TYR A 22 -9.02 -13.60 10.48
CA TYR A 22 -8.81 -13.58 9.03
C TYR A 22 -7.97 -14.78 8.63
N GLN A 23 -8.47 -15.56 7.67
CA GLN A 23 -7.67 -16.54 6.96
C GLN A 23 -7.21 -15.94 5.64
N LEU A 24 -5.94 -16.15 5.33
CA LEU A 24 -5.32 -15.73 4.08
C LEU A 24 -4.97 -16.98 3.30
N SER A 25 -5.73 -17.25 2.24
CA SER A 25 -5.43 -18.38 1.37
C SER A 25 -4.16 -18.10 0.56
N ALA A 26 -3.46 -19.15 0.13
CA ALA A 26 -2.21 -19.02 -0.60
C ALA A 26 -2.36 -18.26 -1.93
N ASP A 27 -3.56 -18.21 -2.48
CA ASP A 27 -3.94 -17.55 -3.73
C ASP A 27 -4.60 -16.19 -3.55
N GLU A 28 -4.55 -15.61 -2.34
CA GLU A 28 -5.22 -14.34 -2.03
C GLU A 28 -4.25 -13.20 -1.74
N VAL A 29 -4.73 -11.99 -1.99
CA VAL A 29 -4.18 -10.71 -1.52
C VAL A 29 -5.32 -9.94 -0.89
N HIS A 30 -5.17 -9.55 0.37
CA HIS A 30 -6.19 -8.76 1.07
C HIS A 30 -5.72 -7.31 1.16
N VAL A 31 -6.59 -6.36 0.78
CA VAL A 31 -6.36 -4.93 0.95
C VAL A 31 -7.40 -4.37 1.91
N TRP A 32 -6.93 -3.82 3.01
CA TRP A 32 -7.75 -3.13 4.00
C TRP A 32 -7.69 -1.64 3.76
N CYS A 33 -8.83 -0.96 3.88
CA CYS A 33 -8.95 0.49 3.78
C CYS A 33 -9.62 1.05 5.02
N THR A 34 -9.18 2.22 5.49
CA THR A 34 -9.91 3.01 6.49
C THR A 34 -9.81 4.51 6.21
N SER A 35 -10.72 5.27 6.82
CA SER A 35 -10.76 6.72 6.79
C SER A 35 -10.05 7.31 8.00
N ILE A 36 -9.17 8.29 7.79
CA ILE A 36 -8.46 8.96 8.90
C ILE A 36 -9.43 9.85 9.68
N SER A 37 -10.25 10.62 8.98
CA SER A 37 -11.19 11.58 9.57
C SER A 37 -12.27 10.90 10.41
N GLU A 38 -12.82 9.79 9.94
CA GLU A 38 -13.81 8.98 10.69
C GLU A 38 -13.18 8.31 11.93
N GLY A 39 -11.85 8.12 11.92
CA GLY A 39 -11.13 7.53 13.04
C GLY A 39 -10.88 8.47 14.21
N PHE A 40 -11.12 9.78 14.07
CA PHE A 40 -10.78 10.76 15.11
C PHE A 40 -11.54 10.55 16.43
N GLU A 41 -12.82 10.21 16.36
CA GLU A 41 -13.63 9.95 17.57
C GLU A 41 -13.18 8.68 18.31
N MET A 42 -12.55 7.76 17.58
CA MET A 42 -12.10 6.46 18.07
C MET A 42 -10.59 6.42 18.37
N LEU A 43 -9.93 7.58 18.47
CA LEU A 43 -8.49 7.68 18.79
C LEU A 43 -8.07 6.88 20.04
N PRO A 44 -8.84 6.87 21.16
CA PRO A 44 -8.50 6.04 22.31
C PRO A 44 -8.47 4.55 21.97
N VAL A 45 -9.38 4.09 21.11
CA VAL A 45 -9.47 2.69 20.67
C VAL A 45 -8.31 2.34 19.74
N TYR A 46 -7.98 3.21 18.78
CA TYR A 46 -6.79 3.05 17.94
C TYR A 46 -5.47 3.10 18.70
N GLY A 47 -5.40 3.90 19.77
CA GLY A 47 -4.22 4.07 20.61
C GLY A 47 -4.00 2.93 21.61
N ALA A 48 -5.06 2.26 22.06
CA ALA A 48 -4.99 1.18 23.05
C ALA A 48 -3.97 0.06 22.74
N PRO A 49 -3.80 -0.42 21.48
CA PRO A 49 -2.82 -1.46 21.18
C PRO A 49 -1.39 -0.95 20.94
N LEU A 50 -1.15 0.38 20.90
CA LEU A 50 0.19 0.91 20.64
C LEU A 50 1.09 0.70 21.86
N ASN A 51 2.36 0.40 21.60
CA ASN A 51 3.37 0.34 22.65
C ASN A 51 3.92 1.75 22.99
N ALA A 52 4.71 1.84 24.07
CA ALA A 52 5.25 3.10 24.56
C ALA A 52 6.12 3.84 23.50
N ASP A 53 6.92 3.11 22.72
CA ASP A 53 7.78 3.70 21.68
C ASP A 53 6.95 4.27 20.52
N GLU A 54 5.86 3.60 20.15
CA GLU A 54 4.92 4.07 19.13
C GLU A 54 4.16 5.31 19.60
N LEU A 55 3.69 5.33 20.85
CA LEU A 55 3.06 6.51 21.43
C LEU A 55 4.04 7.68 21.54
N ALA A 56 5.30 7.41 21.93
CA ALA A 56 6.35 8.41 21.96
C ALA A 56 6.67 8.95 20.56
N ARG A 57 6.67 8.08 19.53
CA ARG A 57 6.84 8.48 18.14
C ARG A 57 5.67 9.33 17.65
N ALA A 58 4.44 8.96 18.00
CA ALA A 58 3.25 9.76 17.70
C ALA A 58 3.41 11.18 18.28
N GLY A 59 3.84 11.30 19.54
CA GLY A 59 4.05 12.59 20.21
C GLY A 59 5.15 13.48 19.61
N LYS A 60 5.98 12.97 18.68
CA LYS A 60 7.02 13.78 18.00
C LYS A 60 6.51 14.58 16.81
N TYR A 61 5.33 14.26 16.27
CA TYR A 61 4.78 15.04 15.16
C TYR A 61 4.36 16.42 15.65
N PHE A 62 4.72 17.45 14.89
CA PHE A 62 4.41 18.85 15.24
C PHE A 62 2.91 19.15 15.12
N GLN A 63 2.25 18.62 14.09
CA GLN A 63 0.83 18.88 13.83
C GLN A 63 -0.04 17.76 14.41
N LEU A 64 -1.11 18.12 15.13
CA LEU A 64 -2.07 17.15 15.69
C LEU A 64 -2.64 16.20 14.64
N LYS A 65 -2.89 16.69 13.42
CA LYS A 65 -3.37 15.85 12.31
C LYS A 65 -2.43 14.70 11.98
N ASP A 66 -1.12 14.94 12.05
CA ASP A 66 -0.10 13.94 11.74
C ASP A 66 0.08 12.97 12.92
N GLN A 67 -0.07 13.46 14.17
CA GLN A 67 -0.15 12.60 15.35
C GLN A 67 -1.33 11.62 15.25
N HIS A 68 -2.54 12.14 14.97
CA HIS A 68 -3.75 11.33 14.83
C HIS A 68 -3.63 10.33 13.68
N ARG A 69 -3.14 10.77 12.51
CA ARG A 69 -2.88 9.90 11.37
C ARG A 69 -1.96 8.75 11.75
N PHE A 70 -0.88 9.03 12.48
CA PHE A 70 0.03 7.98 12.95
C PHE A 70 -0.67 6.99 13.88
N VAL A 71 -1.43 7.47 14.87
CA VAL A 71 -2.15 6.62 15.84
C VAL A 71 -3.17 5.73 15.13
N ILE A 72 -3.99 6.31 14.25
CA ILE A 72 -5.04 5.58 13.51
C ILE A 72 -4.39 4.53 12.59
N SER A 73 -3.39 4.93 11.81
CA SER A 73 -2.66 4.03 10.92
C SER A 73 -2.03 2.86 11.67
N ARG A 74 -1.33 3.14 12.79
CA ARG A 74 -0.65 2.12 13.57
C ARG A 74 -1.62 1.22 14.33
N GLY A 75 -2.72 1.78 14.85
CA GLY A 75 -3.78 1.06 15.53
C GLY A 75 -4.49 0.08 14.59
N MET A 76 -4.94 0.58 13.43
CA MET A 76 -5.53 -0.25 12.36
C MET A 76 -4.57 -1.38 11.96
N GLN A 77 -3.30 -1.04 11.72
CA GLN A 77 -2.28 -2.01 11.34
C GLN A 77 -2.14 -3.13 12.38
N ARG A 78 -2.02 -2.78 13.67
CA ARG A 78 -1.93 -3.75 14.77
C ARG A 78 -3.17 -4.63 14.89
N MET A 79 -4.35 -4.03 14.82
CA MET A 79 -5.63 -4.72 14.95
C MET A 79 -5.84 -5.72 13.81
N VAL A 80 -5.63 -5.30 12.57
CA VAL A 80 -5.79 -6.16 11.39
C VAL A 80 -4.76 -7.28 11.40
N LEU A 81 -3.47 -6.96 11.53
CA LEU A 81 -2.40 -7.98 11.51
C LEU A 81 -2.53 -8.96 12.67
N GLY A 82 -3.00 -8.52 13.84
CA GLY A 82 -3.21 -9.41 15.00
C GLY A 82 -4.19 -10.54 14.69
N ARG A 83 -5.20 -10.28 13.84
CA ARG A 83 -6.16 -11.29 13.40
C ARG A 83 -5.56 -12.31 12.44
N TYR A 84 -4.73 -11.90 11.48
CA TYR A 84 -4.01 -12.84 10.60
C TYR A 84 -2.98 -13.67 11.36
N MET A 85 -2.39 -13.07 12.40
CA MET A 85 -1.35 -13.68 13.21
C MET A 85 -1.89 -14.52 14.37
N ASN A 86 -3.21 -14.52 14.59
CA ASN A 86 -3.84 -15.05 15.79
C ASN A 86 -3.12 -14.61 17.09
N THR A 87 -2.72 -13.35 17.14
CA THR A 87 -1.90 -12.74 18.20
C THR A 87 -2.58 -11.45 18.64
N ALA A 88 -2.61 -11.18 19.95
CA ALA A 88 -3.18 -9.95 20.46
C ALA A 88 -2.47 -8.72 19.85
N SER A 89 -3.24 -7.69 19.49
CA SER A 89 -2.75 -6.54 18.72
C SER A 89 -1.68 -5.74 19.45
N ASP A 90 -1.69 -5.72 20.79
CA ASP A 90 -0.69 -5.11 21.67
C ASP A 90 0.59 -5.95 21.83
N LYS A 91 0.54 -7.23 21.44
CA LYS A 91 1.68 -8.16 21.50
C LYS A 91 2.46 -8.29 20.20
N LEU A 92 2.00 -7.66 19.11
CA LEU A 92 2.77 -7.66 17.87
C LEU A 92 4.06 -6.86 18.02
N GLU A 93 5.17 -7.47 17.59
CA GLU A 93 6.49 -6.84 17.59
C GLU A 93 6.90 -6.54 16.15
N PHE A 94 7.10 -5.26 15.84
CA PHE A 94 7.47 -4.84 14.50
C PHE A 94 8.96 -4.55 14.43
N VAL A 95 9.61 -5.10 13.42
CA VAL A 95 11.04 -4.88 13.16
C VAL A 95 11.24 -4.34 11.75
N THR A 96 12.36 -3.66 11.55
CA THR A 96 12.77 -3.20 10.23
C THR A 96 13.54 -4.32 9.55
N GLY A 97 12.98 -4.89 8.48
CA GLY A 97 13.64 -5.89 7.67
C GLY A 97 14.61 -5.27 6.66
N GLU A 98 15.06 -6.10 5.70
CA GLU A 98 15.87 -5.65 4.57
C GLU A 98 15.18 -4.50 3.82
N ASN A 99 16.00 -3.56 3.33
CA ASN A 99 15.56 -2.36 2.61
C ASN A 99 14.49 -1.53 3.33
N LYS A 100 14.52 -1.52 4.66
CA LYS A 100 13.59 -0.79 5.53
C LYS A 100 12.13 -1.28 5.48
N LYS A 101 11.84 -2.43 4.86
CA LYS A 101 10.49 -2.98 4.80
C LYS A 101 10.10 -3.53 6.18
N PRO A 102 8.98 -3.10 6.77
CA PRO A 102 8.61 -3.54 8.11
C PRO A 102 8.16 -5.01 8.08
N LYS A 103 8.52 -5.76 9.13
CA LYS A 103 8.18 -7.17 9.35
C LYS A 103 7.64 -7.37 10.77
N ILE A 104 6.98 -8.49 11.02
CA ILE A 104 6.59 -8.91 12.38
C ILE A 104 7.68 -9.87 12.88
N ALA A 105 8.26 -9.61 14.05
CA ALA A 105 9.37 -10.39 14.60
C ALA A 105 8.89 -11.71 15.23
N ASN A 106 7.80 -11.64 16.01
CA ASN A 106 7.17 -12.81 16.63
C ASN A 106 6.21 -13.52 15.67
N ASN A 107 6.63 -13.64 14.41
CA ASN A 107 5.82 -14.18 13.34
C ASN A 107 5.96 -15.70 13.26
N ASN A 108 4.90 -16.43 13.64
CA ASN A 108 4.83 -17.88 13.44
C ASN A 108 4.53 -18.28 11.98
N ASN A 109 4.21 -17.33 11.11
CA ASN A 109 3.91 -17.52 9.70
C ASN A 109 4.90 -16.72 8.83
N GLU A 110 6.10 -17.28 8.62
CA GLU A 110 7.21 -16.60 7.92
C GLU A 110 6.86 -16.06 6.52
N GLU A 111 5.79 -16.54 5.90
CA GLU A 111 5.34 -16.12 4.57
C GLU A 111 4.49 -14.85 4.58
N LEU A 112 3.94 -14.44 5.72
CA LEU A 112 3.04 -13.28 5.80
C LEU A 112 3.80 -11.97 5.52
N CYS A 113 3.54 -11.40 4.35
CA CYS A 113 4.03 -10.09 3.94
C CYS A 113 2.91 -9.05 4.04
N TYR A 114 3.28 -7.82 4.37
CA TYR A 114 2.34 -6.70 4.32
C TYR A 114 3.03 -5.42 3.86
N ASN A 115 2.22 -4.47 3.44
CA ASN A 115 2.66 -3.10 3.14
C ASN A 115 1.54 -2.12 3.46
N LEU A 116 1.91 -0.94 3.95
CA LEU A 116 0.97 0.11 4.33
C LEU A 116 1.29 1.37 3.53
N SER A 117 0.26 2.04 3.03
CA SER A 117 0.36 3.38 2.43
C SER A 117 -0.77 4.27 2.93
N HIS A 118 -0.57 5.58 2.90
CA HIS A 118 -1.60 6.54 3.26
C HIS A 118 -1.43 7.83 2.45
N ALA A 119 -2.55 8.43 2.05
CA ALA A 119 -2.57 9.74 1.41
C ALA A 119 -3.93 10.40 1.65
N GLY A 120 -3.92 11.73 1.81
CA GLY A 120 -5.13 12.47 2.16
C GLY A 120 -5.81 11.90 3.41
N ASP A 121 -7.03 11.39 3.20
CA ASP A 121 -7.91 10.83 4.21
C ASP A 121 -7.98 9.28 4.20
N ARG A 122 -7.06 8.62 3.49
CA ARG A 122 -7.10 7.17 3.30
C ARG A 122 -5.83 6.50 3.79
N ILE A 123 -6.00 5.36 4.44
CA ILE A 123 -4.94 4.40 4.78
C ILE A 123 -5.28 3.08 4.11
N LEU A 124 -4.31 2.51 3.40
CA LEU A 124 -4.38 1.16 2.85
C LEU A 124 -3.36 0.24 3.51
N LEU A 125 -3.76 -1.00 3.79
CA LEU A 125 -2.90 -2.07 4.26
C LEU A 125 -3.10 -3.31 3.39
N ALA A 126 -2.11 -3.67 2.59
CA ALA A 126 -2.10 -4.89 1.80
C ALA A 126 -1.39 -6.03 2.54
N ILE A 127 -1.91 -7.24 2.41
CA ILE A 127 -1.44 -8.45 3.10
C ILE A 127 -1.51 -9.64 2.13
N ALA A 128 -0.43 -10.42 2.05
CA ALA A 128 -0.33 -11.62 1.19
C ALA A 128 0.70 -12.62 1.76
N ASN A 129 0.64 -13.89 1.33
CA ASN A 129 1.69 -14.90 1.60
C ASN A 129 2.81 -14.84 0.55
N SER A 130 3.09 -13.65 0.02
CA SER A 130 4.17 -13.34 -0.92
C SER A 130 4.45 -11.84 -0.88
N PRO A 131 5.59 -11.37 -1.43
CA PRO A 131 5.87 -9.96 -1.51
C PRO A 131 4.70 -9.15 -2.10
N VAL A 132 4.22 -8.20 -1.30
CA VAL A 132 3.11 -7.31 -1.64
C VAL A 132 3.49 -5.86 -1.34
N GLY A 133 2.97 -4.94 -2.14
CA GLY A 133 3.09 -3.50 -1.99
C GLY A 133 1.78 -2.83 -2.36
N VAL A 134 1.45 -1.75 -1.65
CA VAL A 134 0.27 -0.95 -1.93
C VAL A 134 0.67 0.51 -1.92
N ASP A 135 0.05 1.28 -2.78
CA ASP A 135 0.15 2.72 -2.76
C ASP A 135 -1.20 3.39 -2.96
N VAL A 136 -1.36 4.58 -2.38
CA VAL A 136 -2.55 5.40 -2.49
C VAL A 136 -2.10 6.85 -2.54
N GLU A 137 -2.71 7.63 -3.42
CA GLU A 137 -2.46 9.05 -3.57
C GLU A 137 -3.76 9.84 -3.59
N TYR A 138 -3.72 11.05 -3.03
CA TYR A 138 -4.77 12.05 -3.15
C TYR A 138 -4.55 12.85 -4.43
N LEU A 139 -5.60 13.01 -5.24
CA LEU A 139 -5.54 13.77 -6.48
C LEU A 139 -5.54 15.27 -6.15
N ASP A 140 -4.36 15.82 -5.87
CA ASP A 140 -4.17 17.24 -5.60
C ASP A 140 -4.19 18.04 -6.91
N PRO A 141 -5.22 18.87 -7.18
CA PRO A 141 -5.30 19.64 -8.42
C PRO A 141 -4.22 20.72 -8.53
N ASP A 142 -3.59 21.10 -7.42
CA ASP A 142 -2.58 22.17 -7.38
C ASP A 142 -1.14 21.62 -7.50
N PHE A 143 -0.97 20.29 -7.56
CA PHE A 143 0.34 19.66 -7.71
C PHE A 143 0.87 19.76 -9.15
N ASP A 144 1.94 20.52 -9.35
CA ASP A 144 2.64 20.61 -10.64
C ASP A 144 3.61 19.43 -10.82
N PHE A 145 3.07 18.33 -11.34
CA PHE A 145 3.84 17.10 -11.58
C PHE A 145 4.74 17.17 -12.82
N LYS A 146 4.65 18.21 -13.67
CA LYS A 146 5.33 18.23 -14.97
C LYS A 146 6.84 18.22 -14.83
N ASP A 147 7.36 18.91 -13.83
CA ASP A 147 8.80 19.03 -13.59
C ASP A 147 9.46 17.70 -13.21
N ILE A 148 8.69 16.77 -12.62
CA ILE A 148 9.22 15.47 -12.19
C ILE A 148 9.06 14.38 -13.24
N LEU A 149 8.35 14.64 -14.35
CA LEU A 149 8.09 13.63 -15.38
C LEU A 149 9.37 13.07 -16.02
N PRO A 150 10.33 13.90 -16.49
CA PRO A 150 11.50 13.41 -17.23
C PRO A 150 12.40 12.47 -16.43
N ASP A 151 12.43 12.64 -15.10
CA ASP A 151 13.29 11.86 -14.22
C ASP A 151 12.66 10.55 -13.77
N ASN A 152 11.33 10.42 -13.85
CA ASN A 152 10.59 9.31 -13.23
C ASN A 152 9.78 8.46 -14.20
N PHE A 153 9.58 8.94 -15.43
CA PHE A 153 8.75 8.27 -16.44
C PHE A 153 9.47 8.15 -17.78
N SER A 154 9.21 7.05 -18.49
CA SER A 154 9.65 6.89 -19.87
C SER A 154 8.89 7.80 -20.82
N GLY A 155 9.43 8.07 -22.02
CA GLY A 155 8.74 8.90 -23.02
C GLY A 155 7.31 8.43 -23.34
N GLN A 156 7.08 7.11 -23.44
CA GLN A 156 5.75 6.54 -23.68
C GLN A 156 4.79 6.77 -22.50
N GLU A 157 5.29 6.71 -21.26
CA GLU A 157 4.51 7.02 -20.07
C GLU A 157 4.17 8.50 -19.99
N ILE A 158 5.12 9.38 -20.34
CA ILE A 158 4.92 10.83 -20.40
C ILE A 158 3.88 11.19 -21.48
N ASP A 159 3.98 10.61 -22.68
CA ASP A 159 3.01 10.81 -23.74
C ASP A 159 1.60 10.41 -23.28
N TRP A 160 1.48 9.24 -22.65
CA TRP A 160 0.22 8.75 -22.10
C TRP A 160 -0.33 9.63 -20.98
N ILE A 161 0.52 10.15 -20.09
CA ILE A 161 0.14 11.09 -19.03
C ILE A 161 -0.37 12.39 -19.65
N ASN A 162 0.25 12.90 -20.71
CA ASN A 162 -0.09 14.19 -21.31
C ASN A 162 -1.37 14.17 -22.17
N GLU A 163 -2.02 13.02 -22.32
CA GLU A 163 -3.37 12.92 -22.89
C GLU A 163 -4.44 13.52 -21.94
N THR A 164 -5.72 13.29 -22.23
CA THR A 164 -6.84 13.77 -21.40
C THR A 164 -6.81 13.21 -19.98
N ASN A 165 -7.25 14.00 -18.99
CA ASN A 165 -7.20 13.66 -17.55
C ASN A 165 -5.78 13.49 -17.00
N SER A 166 -4.85 14.36 -17.44
CA SER A 166 -3.42 14.23 -17.17
C SER A 166 -3.03 14.05 -15.70
N LEU A 167 -3.70 14.76 -14.78
CA LEU A 167 -3.47 14.61 -13.34
C LEU A 167 -3.79 13.21 -12.83
N GLU A 168 -4.97 12.68 -13.18
CA GLU A 168 -5.40 11.34 -12.78
C GLU A 168 -4.47 10.27 -13.35
N ARG A 169 -4.06 10.45 -14.62
CA ARG A 169 -3.11 9.57 -15.29
C ARG A 169 -1.74 9.58 -14.63
N PHE A 170 -1.23 10.76 -14.27
CA PHE A 170 0.01 10.89 -13.51
C PHE A 170 -0.06 10.07 -12.21
N TYR A 171 -1.07 10.30 -11.37
CA TYR A 171 -1.21 9.56 -10.11
C TYR A 171 -1.45 8.05 -10.33
N GLN A 172 -2.11 7.65 -11.42
CA GLN A 172 -2.27 6.25 -11.77
C GLN A 172 -0.91 5.58 -12.04
N LEU A 173 -0.04 6.18 -12.85
CA LEU A 173 1.27 5.60 -13.12
C LEU A 173 2.21 5.73 -11.93
N TRP A 174 2.10 6.81 -11.15
CA TRP A 174 2.86 7.02 -9.92
C TRP A 174 2.58 5.92 -8.89
N THR A 175 1.31 5.75 -8.51
CA THR A 175 0.90 4.73 -7.54
C THR A 175 1.29 3.32 -7.97
N ARG A 176 1.22 3.04 -9.27
CA ARG A 176 1.76 1.82 -9.87
C ARG A 176 3.24 1.63 -9.53
N LYS A 177 4.11 2.53 -9.98
CA LYS A 177 5.56 2.43 -9.73
C LYS A 177 5.87 2.28 -8.24
N GLU A 178 5.26 3.11 -7.40
CA GLU A 178 5.39 3.08 -5.94
C GLU A 178 4.98 1.72 -5.34
N SER A 179 3.80 1.20 -5.71
CA SER A 179 3.30 -0.07 -5.19
C SER A 179 4.23 -1.24 -5.54
N PHE A 180 4.76 -1.27 -6.77
CA PHE A 180 5.72 -2.29 -7.19
C PHE A 180 7.07 -2.17 -6.45
N LEU A 181 7.60 -0.95 -6.29
CA LEU A 181 8.85 -0.74 -5.55
C LEU A 181 8.71 -1.05 -4.06
N LYS A 182 7.54 -0.79 -3.47
CA LYS A 182 7.19 -1.22 -2.10
C LYS A 182 7.09 -2.75 -2.00
N ALA A 183 6.56 -3.41 -3.04
CA ALA A 183 6.43 -4.86 -3.07
C ALA A 183 7.80 -5.54 -3.11
N THR A 184 8.67 -5.10 -4.01
CA THR A 184 10.03 -5.61 -4.22
C THR A 184 11.04 -5.12 -3.19
N GLY A 185 10.72 -4.04 -2.47
CA GLY A 185 11.59 -3.43 -1.48
C GLY A 185 12.76 -2.65 -2.08
N LYS A 186 12.71 -2.23 -3.35
CA LYS A 186 13.86 -1.57 -4.01
C LYS A 186 14.00 -0.07 -3.74
N GLY A 187 13.03 0.57 -3.09
CA GLY A 187 13.10 2.01 -2.80
C GLY A 187 12.92 2.89 -4.05
N LEU A 188 12.70 4.19 -3.84
CA LEU A 188 12.13 5.13 -4.82
C LEU A 188 13.14 5.89 -5.68
N GLY A 189 14.43 5.60 -5.60
CA GLY A 189 15.45 6.34 -6.37
C GLY A 189 15.44 5.99 -7.86
N ASP A 190 16.61 5.63 -8.39
CA ASP A 190 16.83 5.29 -9.81
C ASP A 190 15.94 4.14 -10.37
N HIS A 191 15.12 3.52 -9.52
CA HIS A 191 14.19 2.46 -9.90
C HIS A 191 12.84 2.96 -10.42
N LEU A 192 12.43 4.20 -10.13
CA LEU A 192 11.16 4.75 -10.63
C LEU A 192 11.15 4.84 -12.16
N SER A 193 12.19 5.43 -12.74
CA SER A 193 12.32 5.63 -14.19
C SER A 193 12.31 4.34 -15.00
N VAL A 194 12.84 3.25 -14.44
CA VAL A 194 12.93 1.95 -15.11
C VAL A 194 11.75 1.01 -14.81
N THR A 195 10.87 1.34 -13.85
CA THR A 195 9.71 0.51 -13.50
C THR A 195 8.57 0.75 -14.47
N PRO A 196 8.13 -0.25 -15.27
CA PRO A 196 7.06 -0.05 -16.25
C PRO A 196 5.69 0.08 -15.58
N ALA A 197 4.92 1.11 -15.95
CA ALA A 197 3.62 1.42 -15.35
C ALA A 197 2.43 1.40 -16.32
N LEU A 198 2.65 1.42 -17.64
CA LEU A 198 1.56 1.36 -18.63
C LEU A 198 0.78 0.04 -18.55
N ASP A 199 -0.46 0.02 -19.02
CA ASP A 199 -1.27 -1.21 -19.09
C ASP A 199 -0.59 -2.29 -19.96
N GLY A 200 -0.89 -3.55 -19.66
CA GLY A 200 -0.38 -4.70 -20.40
C GLY A 200 0.75 -5.44 -19.70
N SER A 201 1.51 -6.22 -20.48
CA SER A 201 2.52 -7.15 -19.98
C SER A 201 3.92 -6.66 -20.33
N HIS A 202 4.78 -6.54 -19.32
CA HIS A 202 6.09 -5.91 -19.42
C HIS A 202 7.18 -6.86 -18.94
N ASN A 203 8.28 -6.96 -19.70
CA ASN A 203 9.45 -7.69 -19.24
C ASN A 203 10.23 -6.84 -18.26
N LEU A 204 10.58 -7.42 -17.12
CA LEU A 204 11.34 -6.74 -16.08
C LEU A 204 12.84 -6.90 -16.31
N SER A 205 13.59 -5.81 -16.12
CA SER A 205 15.04 -5.86 -16.15
C SER A 205 15.59 -6.58 -14.92
N GLN A 206 16.76 -7.21 -15.05
CA GLN A 206 17.45 -7.82 -13.90
C GLN A 206 17.81 -6.79 -12.80
N THR A 207 17.86 -5.50 -13.16
CA THR A 207 18.03 -4.40 -12.21
C THR A 207 16.82 -4.26 -11.28
N LEU A 208 15.61 -4.63 -11.72
CA LEU A 208 14.37 -4.56 -10.95
C LEU A 208 14.02 -5.84 -10.20
N LEU A 209 14.44 -7.02 -10.66
CA LEU A 209 14.26 -8.26 -9.92
C LEU A 209 15.41 -9.23 -10.16
N LYS A 210 15.76 -10.00 -9.11
CA LYS A 210 16.65 -11.17 -9.24
C LYS A 210 15.85 -12.48 -9.39
N ASP A 211 14.56 -12.45 -9.10
CA ASP A 211 13.66 -13.59 -9.24
C ASP A 211 12.98 -13.60 -10.61
N ASP A 212 12.52 -14.78 -11.02
CA ASP A 212 11.75 -15.01 -12.23
C ASP A 212 10.23 -14.99 -11.94
N MET A 213 9.78 -14.30 -10.88
CA MET A 213 8.36 -14.28 -10.54
C MET A 213 7.55 -13.48 -11.57
N ALA A 214 6.34 -13.96 -11.87
CA ALA A 214 5.34 -13.14 -12.53
C ALA A 214 4.69 -12.22 -11.50
N TRP A 215 4.54 -10.95 -11.83
CA TRP A 215 3.97 -9.92 -10.98
C TRP A 215 2.68 -9.40 -11.60
N VAL A 216 1.72 -9.09 -10.73
CA VAL A 216 0.48 -8.44 -11.09
C VAL A 216 0.40 -7.13 -10.34
N GLN A 217 -0.05 -6.09 -11.03
CA GLN A 217 -0.32 -4.79 -10.49
C GLN A 217 -1.68 -4.30 -10.95
N GLN A 218 -2.51 -3.91 -9.99
CA GLN A 218 -3.88 -3.48 -10.24
C GLN A 218 -4.08 -2.09 -9.67
N SER A 219 -4.49 -1.14 -10.52
CA SER A 219 -4.89 0.20 -10.10
C SER A 219 -6.39 0.27 -9.86
N PHE A 220 -6.83 0.99 -8.85
CA PHE A 220 -8.25 1.20 -8.56
C PHE A 220 -8.51 2.56 -7.91
N LYS A 221 -9.73 3.08 -8.09
CA LYS A 221 -10.20 4.26 -7.38
C LYS A 221 -10.86 3.85 -6.07
N ILE A 222 -10.38 4.41 -4.96
CA ILE A 222 -11.07 4.28 -3.66
C ILE A 222 -12.32 5.16 -3.67
N ASN A 223 -12.19 6.38 -4.18
CA ASN A 223 -13.27 7.33 -4.42
C ASN A 223 -12.83 8.32 -5.52
N THR A 224 -13.59 9.39 -5.74
CA THR A 224 -13.28 10.40 -6.77
C THR A 224 -12.00 11.19 -6.50
N ALA A 225 -11.49 11.20 -5.27
CA ALA A 225 -10.34 11.99 -4.85
C ALA A 225 -9.07 11.17 -4.57
N HIS A 226 -9.15 9.83 -4.59
CA HIS A 226 -8.03 8.95 -4.27
C HIS A 226 -7.91 7.81 -5.27
N ILE A 227 -6.72 7.65 -5.82
CA ILE A 227 -6.33 6.52 -6.65
C ILE A 227 -5.29 5.68 -5.93
N ALA A 228 -5.31 4.38 -6.17
CA ALA A 228 -4.44 3.44 -5.52
C ALA A 228 -3.94 2.39 -6.52
N ALA A 229 -2.86 1.72 -6.16
CA ALA A 229 -2.40 0.52 -6.82
C ALA A 229 -1.92 -0.51 -5.81
N VAL A 230 -2.11 -1.79 -6.12
CA VAL A 230 -1.54 -2.91 -5.37
C VAL A 230 -0.71 -3.77 -6.31
N ALA A 231 0.49 -4.14 -5.89
CA ALA A 231 1.40 -5.01 -6.62
C ALA A 231 1.73 -6.24 -5.78
N TYR A 232 1.69 -7.42 -6.41
CA TYR A 232 1.93 -8.70 -5.74
C TYR A 232 2.49 -9.74 -6.70
N ALA A 233 3.23 -10.69 -6.16
CA ALA A 233 3.79 -11.81 -6.92
C ALA A 233 2.79 -12.96 -7.09
N GLY A 234 2.73 -13.50 -8.31
CA GLY A 234 1.88 -14.61 -8.74
C GLY A 234 0.48 -14.19 -9.20
N ASN A 235 -0.27 -15.16 -9.73
CA ASN A 235 -1.68 -14.97 -10.02
C ASN A 235 -2.49 -15.19 -8.74
N ARG A 236 -3.02 -14.10 -8.17
CA ARG A 236 -3.76 -14.10 -6.91
C ARG A 236 -5.05 -13.29 -7.04
N GLN A 237 -6.04 -13.67 -6.25
CA GLN A 237 -7.30 -12.95 -6.13
C GLN A 237 -7.17 -11.81 -5.13
N LEU A 238 -7.45 -10.59 -5.59
CA LEU A 238 -7.53 -9.42 -4.74
C LEU A 238 -8.89 -9.39 -4.03
N LYS A 239 -8.86 -9.28 -2.70
CA LYS A 239 -10.04 -9.05 -1.85
C LYS A 239 -9.87 -7.76 -1.07
N ALA A 240 -10.91 -6.93 -1.04
CA ALA A 240 -10.85 -5.62 -0.41
C ALA A 240 -11.86 -5.50 0.74
N TYR A 241 -11.40 -4.91 1.84
CA TYR A 241 -12.17 -4.81 3.07
C TYR A 241 -12.13 -3.40 3.65
N GLN A 242 -13.29 -2.90 4.03
CA GLN A 242 -13.42 -1.67 4.79
C GLN A 242 -13.22 -1.99 6.27
N PHE A 243 -12.23 -1.35 6.89
CA PHE A 243 -12.01 -1.40 8.33
C PHE A 243 -12.79 -0.26 9.00
N ASN A 244 -13.82 -0.64 9.74
CA ASN A 244 -14.62 0.25 10.58
C ASN A 244 -14.57 -0.26 12.02
N LEU A 245 -14.28 0.63 12.96
CA LEU A 245 -14.52 0.35 14.37
C LEU A 245 -16.02 0.53 14.63
N ILE A 246 -16.64 -0.50 15.20
CA ILE A 246 -18.04 -0.49 15.67
C ILE A 246 -18.02 -0.23 17.18
#